data_AF-A0A950VV82-F1
#
_entry.id   AF-A0A950VV82-F1
#
_cell.length_a   1.000
_cell.length_b   1.000
_cell.length_c   1.000
_cell.angle_alpha   90.00
_cell.angle_beta   90.00
_cell.angle_gamma   90.00
#
_symmetry.space_group_name_H-M   'P 1'
#
loop_
_entity.id
_entity.type
_entity.pdbx_description
1 polymer ?
#
loop_
_entity_poly.entity_id
_entity_poly.type
_entity_poly.pdbx_seq_one_letter_code
_entity_poly.pdbx_strand_id
1 'polypeptide(L)'
;DEAHNAVEQCKRWQSRFRARFDTGFVYPSDELYLLAGRDVPGAEVYDGFPVLSNGVGMLRSMLDEWTALVRRTPRVRATRPRSVAWLTGALARPALEAMADRWHELAGWRPIVVLVRNTFFGEDVTVSGLLTGVDLMHALEELPCEVEDVVLPRSAFGFDGRQTLDGVSAEQVGAVHPGRVHLASTPRELLTILLSGSARPAAPR
;
A
#
# COMPACT_ATOMS: atom_id res chain seq x y z
N ASP A 1 1.00 22.81 11.30
CA ASP A 1 -0.06 23.82 11.36
C ASP A 1 -0.87 23.96 10.07
N GLU A 2 -0.23 24.07 8.90
CA GLU A 2 -0.93 24.30 7.63
C GLU A 2 -1.87 23.15 7.21
N ALA A 3 -1.38 21.90 7.18
CA ALA A 3 -2.21 20.74 6.83
C ALA A 3 -3.41 20.56 7.78
N HIS A 4 -3.20 20.78 9.09
CA HIS A 4 -4.27 20.77 10.07
C HIS A 4 -5.35 21.82 9.76
N ASN A 5 -4.93 23.06 9.47
CA ASN A 5 -5.83 24.15 9.11
C ASN A 5 -6.58 23.86 7.81
N ALA A 6 -5.92 23.28 6.80
CA ALA A 6 -6.54 22.88 5.55
C ALA A 6 -7.64 21.83 5.78
N VAL A 7 -7.37 20.78 6.56
CA VAL A 7 -8.36 19.76 6.93
C VAL A 7 -9.56 20.39 7.63
N GLU A 8 -9.34 21.29 8.60
CA GLU A 8 -10.44 21.96 9.32
C GLU A 8 -11.23 22.95 8.43
N GLN A 9 -10.59 23.60 7.46
CA GLN A 9 -11.30 24.39 6.45
C GLN A 9 -12.18 23.52 5.57
N CYS A 10 -11.66 22.39 5.07
CA CYS A 10 -12.43 21.44 4.28
C CYS A 10 -13.63 20.93 5.06
N LYS A 11 -13.47 20.55 6.34
CA LYS A 11 -14.59 20.10 7.18
C LYS A 11 -15.70 21.15 7.32
N ARG A 12 -15.35 22.42 7.50
CA ARG A 12 -16.34 23.51 7.56
C ARG A 12 -17.12 23.67 6.26
N TRP A 13 -16.45 23.52 5.11
CA TRP A 13 -17.12 23.54 3.82
C TRP A 13 -17.98 22.29 3.60
N GLN A 14 -17.49 21.11 3.95
CA GLN A 14 -18.26 19.86 3.91
C GLN A 14 -19.55 19.98 4.71
N SER A 15 -19.53 20.53 5.92
CA SER A 15 -20.74 20.74 6.71
C SER A 15 -21.75 21.65 6.01
N ARG A 16 -21.29 22.73 5.36
CA ARG A 16 -22.17 23.64 4.60
C ARG A 16 -22.75 22.97 3.36
N PHE A 17 -21.96 22.19 2.63
CA PHE A 17 -22.43 21.49 1.44
C PHE A 17 -23.39 20.36 1.79
N ARG A 18 -23.16 19.61 2.87
CA ARG A 18 -24.09 18.58 3.35
C ARG A 18 -25.45 19.18 3.68
N ALA A 19 -25.48 20.30 4.40
CA ALA A 19 -26.74 20.99 4.74
C ALA A 19 -27.52 21.49 3.51
N ARG A 20 -26.84 21.76 2.39
CA ARG A 20 -27.45 22.35 1.18
C ARG A 20 -27.75 21.34 0.08
N PHE A 21 -26.92 20.32 -0.07
CA PHE A 21 -26.89 19.41 -1.22
C PHE A 21 -26.84 17.93 -0.84
N ASP A 22 -26.85 17.60 0.46
CA ASP A 22 -26.69 16.23 0.96
C ASP A 22 -25.39 15.54 0.50
N THR A 23 -24.33 16.33 0.28
CA THR A 23 -22.98 15.83 -0.05
C THR A 23 -21.89 16.75 0.51
N GLY A 24 -20.73 16.18 0.84
CA GLY A 24 -19.54 16.89 1.28
C GLY A 24 -18.91 17.77 0.19
N PHE A 25 -19.02 17.41 -1.09
CA PHE A 25 -18.50 18.09 -2.29
C PHE A 25 -16.97 18.32 -2.35
N VAL A 26 -16.34 18.67 -1.22
CA VAL A 26 -14.89 18.85 -1.06
C VAL A 26 -14.36 17.81 -0.08
N TYR A 27 -13.19 17.25 -0.33
CA TYR A 27 -12.60 16.20 0.50
C TYR A 27 -11.08 16.42 0.58
N PRO A 28 -10.47 16.44 1.77
CA PRO A 28 -9.02 16.38 1.88
C PRO A 28 -8.50 15.08 1.26
N SER A 29 -7.33 15.15 0.61
CA SER A 29 -6.59 13.95 0.23
C SER A 29 -6.13 13.19 1.47
N ASP A 30 -5.83 11.91 1.30
CA ASP A 30 -5.30 11.07 2.38
C ASP A 30 -3.96 11.62 2.89
N GLU A 31 -3.13 12.18 2.01
CA GLU A 31 -1.87 12.83 2.38
C GLU A 31 -2.07 14.02 3.32
N LEU A 32 -3.10 14.84 3.10
CA LEU A 32 -3.41 15.97 4.00
C LEU A 32 -3.79 15.50 5.41
N TYR A 33 -4.48 14.36 5.54
CA TYR A 33 -4.74 13.77 6.86
C TYR A 33 -3.45 13.34 7.54
N LEU A 34 -2.57 12.61 6.83
CA LEU A 34 -1.30 12.15 7.39
C LEU A 34 -0.37 13.31 7.78
N LEU A 35 -0.24 14.34 6.93
CA LEU A 35 0.52 15.55 7.23
C LEU A 35 -0.06 16.34 8.42
N ALA A 36 -1.37 16.24 8.63
CA ALA A 36 -2.04 16.81 9.80
C ALA A 36 -1.90 15.95 11.08
N GLY A 37 -1.20 14.81 11.01
CA GLY A 37 -1.07 13.87 12.12
C GLY A 37 -2.39 13.19 12.49
N ARG A 38 -3.27 12.96 11.50
CA ARG A 38 -4.60 12.38 11.70
C ARG A 38 -4.75 11.10 10.89
N ASP A 39 -5.53 10.17 11.44
CA ASP A 39 -6.01 9.03 10.69
C ASP A 39 -6.95 9.47 9.57
N VAL A 40 -6.97 8.69 8.48
CA VAL A 40 -7.99 8.83 7.44
C VAL A 40 -9.37 8.49 8.00
N PRO A 41 -10.42 9.30 7.72
CA PRO A 41 -11.75 9.09 8.28
C PRO A 41 -12.43 7.82 7.74
N GLY A 42 -13.58 7.48 8.32
CA GLY A 42 -14.46 6.42 7.85
C GLY A 42 -14.98 6.65 6.42
N ALA A 43 -15.41 5.58 5.75
CA ALA A 43 -15.89 5.61 4.37
C ALA A 43 -17.11 6.55 4.16
N GLU A 44 -17.93 6.71 5.20
CA GLU A 44 -19.10 7.60 5.21
C GLU A 44 -18.76 9.07 4.96
N VAL A 45 -17.53 9.49 5.26
CA VAL A 45 -17.09 10.87 5.01
C VAL A 45 -16.89 11.16 3.53
N TYR A 46 -16.69 10.14 2.70
CA TYR A 46 -16.29 10.25 1.30
C TYR A 46 -17.44 10.16 0.29
N ASP A 47 -18.70 10.02 0.71
CA ASP A 47 -19.88 9.99 -0.18
C ASP A 47 -19.75 9.01 -1.36
N GLY A 48 -19.21 7.82 -1.13
CA GLY A 48 -19.00 6.83 -2.18
C GLY A 48 -17.74 7.03 -3.03
N PHE A 49 -16.76 7.80 -2.53
CA PHE A 49 -15.43 7.98 -3.11
C PHE A 49 -15.42 8.58 -4.55
N PRO A 50 -16.04 9.75 -4.79
CA PRO A 50 -16.22 10.30 -6.13
C PRO A 50 -14.91 10.69 -6.84
N VAL A 51 -13.82 10.88 -6.10
CA VAL A 51 -12.51 11.32 -6.60
C VAL A 51 -11.38 10.42 -6.11
N LEU A 52 -11.66 9.11 -6.00
CA LEU A 52 -10.71 8.11 -5.48
C LEU A 52 -9.36 8.14 -6.20
N SER A 53 -9.36 8.28 -7.52
CA SER A 53 -8.14 8.33 -8.36
C SER A 53 -7.21 9.50 -8.05
N ASN A 54 -7.69 10.51 -7.31
CA ASN A 54 -6.97 11.73 -7.02
C ASN A 54 -6.41 11.75 -5.59
N GLY A 55 -6.21 10.57 -4.99
CA GLY A 55 -5.63 10.45 -3.64
C GLY A 55 -6.61 10.75 -2.51
N VAL A 56 -7.91 10.70 -2.76
CA VAL A 56 -8.96 10.96 -1.76
C VAL A 56 -9.65 9.65 -1.39
N GLY A 57 -9.40 9.16 -0.17
CA GLY A 57 -10.03 7.94 0.36
C GLY A 57 -9.45 6.64 -0.17
N MET A 58 -8.29 6.68 -0.83
CA MET A 58 -7.56 5.49 -1.30
C MET A 58 -7.15 4.61 -0.13
N LEU A 59 -6.58 5.17 0.93
CA LEU A 59 -6.17 4.42 2.12
C LEU A 59 -7.38 3.84 2.84
N ARG A 60 -8.46 4.62 2.98
CA ARG A 60 -9.71 4.14 3.58
C ARG A 60 -10.32 2.98 2.79
N SER A 61 -10.44 3.13 1.47
CA SER A 61 -10.92 2.08 0.56
C SER A 61 -10.07 0.81 0.68
N MET A 62 -8.74 0.95 0.69
CA MET A 62 -7.80 -0.14 0.85
C MET A 62 -7.99 -0.89 2.19
N LEU A 63 -8.13 -0.15 3.29
CA LEU A 63 -8.36 -0.71 4.63
C LEU A 63 -9.71 -1.41 4.75
N ASP A 64 -10.77 -0.86 4.16
CA ASP A 64 -12.10 -1.47 4.15
C ASP A 64 -12.12 -2.78 3.36
N GLU A 65 -11.50 -2.78 2.17
CA GLU A 65 -11.38 -3.98 1.35
C GLU A 65 -10.59 -5.05 2.10
N TRP A 66 -9.42 -4.71 2.66
CA TRP A 66 -8.62 -5.65 3.45
C TRP A 66 -9.40 -6.24 4.62
N THR A 67 -10.09 -5.40 5.38
CA THR A 67 -10.89 -5.84 6.53
C THR A 67 -12.03 -6.77 6.10
N ALA A 68 -12.68 -6.49 4.97
CA ALA A 68 -13.70 -7.37 4.40
C ALA A 68 -13.12 -8.71 3.94
N LEU A 69 -11.96 -8.69 3.29
CA LEU A 69 -11.26 -9.89 2.82
C LEU A 69 -10.83 -10.78 3.99
N VAL A 70 -10.08 -10.24 4.95
CA VAL A 70 -9.60 -10.99 6.13
C VAL A 70 -10.75 -11.58 6.94
N ARG A 71 -11.88 -10.86 7.08
CA ARG A 71 -13.07 -11.39 7.78
C ARG A 71 -13.68 -12.62 7.10
N ARG A 72 -13.54 -12.74 5.78
CA ARG A 72 -14.06 -13.88 4.99
C ARG A 72 -13.02 -15.00 4.86
N THR A 73 -11.78 -14.75 5.22
CA THR A 73 -10.71 -15.75 5.22
C THR A 73 -10.87 -16.66 6.45
N PRO A 74 -10.96 -17.99 6.28
CA PRO A 74 -10.90 -18.93 7.40
C PRO A 74 -9.62 -18.71 8.22
N ARG A 75 -9.64 -19.01 9.52
CA ARG A 75 -8.43 -18.92 10.34
C ARG A 75 -7.33 -19.78 9.74
N VAL A 76 -6.25 -19.14 9.29
CA VAL A 76 -5.08 -19.80 8.72
C VAL A 76 -4.03 -19.92 9.81
N ARG A 77 -3.93 -21.06 10.49
CA ARG A 77 -2.73 -21.33 11.29
C ARG A 77 -1.69 -21.92 10.37
N ALA A 78 -0.79 -21.08 9.87
CA ALA A 78 0.35 -21.57 9.12
C ALA A 78 1.18 -22.51 10.02
N THR A 79 1.52 -23.69 9.52
CA THR A 79 2.39 -24.64 10.24
C THR A 79 3.79 -24.08 10.45
N ARG A 80 4.20 -23.13 9.60
CA ARG A 80 5.41 -22.33 9.73
C ARG A 80 5.11 -20.87 9.33
N PRO A 81 5.58 -19.86 10.10
CA PRO A 81 5.56 -18.46 9.68
C PRO A 81 6.25 -18.28 8.33
N ARG A 82 5.64 -17.53 7.42
CA ARG A 82 6.26 -17.13 6.16
C ARG A 82 7.02 -15.81 6.33
N SER A 83 8.06 -15.63 5.53
CA SER A 83 8.81 -14.37 5.46
C SER A 83 8.40 -13.63 4.19
N VAL A 84 7.58 -12.60 4.34
CA VAL A 84 7.04 -11.79 3.23
C VAL A 84 7.31 -10.32 3.50
N ALA A 85 7.83 -9.60 2.52
CA ALA A 85 8.03 -8.15 2.59
C ALA A 85 7.11 -7.40 1.62
N TRP A 86 6.53 -6.29 2.07
CA TRP A 86 5.72 -5.37 1.28
C TRP A 86 6.44 -4.04 1.14
N LEU A 87 6.91 -3.73 -0.05
CA LEU A 87 7.57 -2.47 -0.36
C LEU A 87 6.53 -1.41 -0.71
N THR A 88 6.72 -0.19 -0.21
CA THR A 88 5.75 0.90 -0.43
C THR A 88 6.37 2.29 -0.22
N GLY A 89 5.69 3.31 -0.74
CA GLY A 89 6.02 4.71 -0.45
C GLY A 89 5.45 5.17 0.89
N ALA A 90 5.87 6.34 1.35
CA ALA A 90 5.48 6.87 2.66
C ALA A 90 3.96 7.00 2.86
N LEU A 91 3.21 7.38 1.80
CA LEU A 91 1.76 7.61 1.89
C LEU A 91 0.99 6.34 2.28
N ALA A 92 1.32 5.20 1.67
CA ALA A 92 0.57 3.96 1.87
C ALA A 92 1.11 3.11 3.05
N ARG A 93 2.28 3.46 3.60
CA ARG A 93 2.90 2.72 4.71
C ARG A 93 1.96 2.54 5.90
N PRO A 94 1.31 3.58 6.48
CA PRO A 94 0.49 3.39 7.68
C PRO A 94 -0.65 2.40 7.47
N ALA A 95 -1.27 2.43 6.28
CA ALA A 95 -2.34 1.51 5.94
C ALA A 95 -1.82 0.07 5.77
N LEU A 96 -0.66 -0.12 5.14
CA LEU A 96 -0.04 -1.46 5.02
C LEU A 96 0.41 -2.03 6.37
N GLU A 97 0.89 -1.20 7.30
CA GLU A 97 1.22 -1.63 8.66
C GLU A 97 -0.03 -2.13 9.38
N ALA A 98 -1.15 -1.39 9.33
CA ALA A 98 -2.42 -1.81 9.90
C ALA A 98 -2.95 -3.11 9.25
N MET A 99 -2.76 -3.27 7.94
CA MET A 99 -3.11 -4.49 7.23
C MET A 99 -2.25 -5.69 7.68
N ALA A 100 -0.96 -5.48 7.87
CA ALA A 100 -0.02 -6.49 8.36
C ALA A 100 -0.34 -6.91 9.80
N ASP A 101 -0.68 -5.97 10.68
CA ASP A 101 -1.12 -6.26 12.05
C ASP A 101 -2.40 -7.09 12.06
N ARG A 102 -3.36 -6.73 11.21
CA ARG A 102 -4.61 -7.48 11.08
C ARG A 102 -4.39 -8.89 10.54
N TRP A 103 -3.41 -9.09 9.67
CA TRP A 103 -2.99 -10.41 9.24
C TRP A 103 -2.35 -11.20 10.37
N HIS A 104 -1.50 -10.56 11.18
CA HIS A 104 -0.88 -11.21 12.33
C HIS A 104 -1.90 -11.78 13.30
N GLU A 105 -2.98 -11.04 13.59
CA GLU A 105 -4.10 -11.55 14.40
C GLU A 105 -4.78 -12.78 13.81
N LEU A 106 -4.93 -12.84 12.48
CA LEU A 106 -5.58 -13.96 11.79
C LEU A 106 -4.64 -15.18 11.68
N ALA A 107 -3.37 -14.95 11.35
CA ALA A 107 -2.45 -15.97 10.85
C ALA A 107 -1.30 -16.32 11.79
N GLY A 108 -1.07 -15.53 12.83
CA GLY A 108 0.01 -15.73 13.81
C GLY A 108 1.40 -15.32 13.32
N TRP A 109 1.51 -14.70 12.14
CA TRP A 109 2.76 -14.16 11.58
C TRP A 109 2.46 -12.88 10.80
N ARG A 110 3.46 -12.03 10.61
CA ARG A 110 3.29 -10.67 10.11
C ARG A 110 4.21 -10.40 8.91
N PRO A 111 3.70 -9.87 7.78
CA PRO A 111 4.54 -9.33 6.73
C PRO A 111 5.35 -8.13 7.24
N ILE A 112 6.56 -7.97 6.70
CA ILE A 112 7.41 -6.81 6.96
C ILE A 112 6.99 -5.71 6.00
N VAL A 113 6.69 -4.52 6.50
CA VAL A 113 6.41 -3.35 5.65
C VAL A 113 7.70 -2.55 5.52
N VAL A 114 8.15 -2.39 4.27
CA VAL A 114 9.42 -1.75 3.93
C VAL A 114 9.12 -0.41 3.28
N LEU A 115 9.58 0.66 3.89
CA LEU A 115 9.50 2.00 3.32
C LEU A 115 10.60 2.17 2.28
N VAL A 116 10.20 2.47 1.06
CA VAL A 116 11.10 2.88 -0.02
C VAL A 116 11.14 4.41 -0.02
N ARG A 117 12.32 4.98 0.23
CA ARG A 117 12.53 6.43 0.14
C ARG A 117 12.67 6.82 -1.33
N ASN A 118 11.93 7.82 -1.77
CA ASN A 118 12.05 8.34 -3.13
C ASN A 118 13.24 9.29 -3.20
N THR A 119 14.42 8.78 -3.58
CA THR A 119 15.62 9.63 -3.68
C THR A 119 15.72 10.30 -5.06
N PHE A 120 15.06 9.73 -6.07
CA PHE A 120 15.09 10.25 -7.44
C PHE A 120 14.28 11.54 -7.61
N PHE A 121 13.03 11.58 -7.14
CA PHE A 121 12.18 12.76 -7.19
C PHE A 121 12.20 13.58 -5.89
N GLY A 122 12.81 13.06 -4.83
CA GLY A 122 12.90 13.68 -3.51
C GLY A 122 11.96 13.07 -2.48
N GLU A 123 12.35 13.10 -1.20
CA GLU A 123 11.64 12.38 -0.12
C GLU A 123 10.22 12.89 0.13
N ASP A 124 9.91 14.12 -0.29
CA ASP A 124 8.56 14.70 -0.24
C ASP A 124 7.60 14.02 -1.24
N VAL A 125 8.11 13.22 -2.18
CA VAL A 125 7.29 12.42 -3.10
C VAL A 125 6.94 11.09 -2.45
N THR A 126 5.77 11.04 -1.82
CA THR A 126 5.36 9.97 -0.91
C THR A 126 4.60 8.80 -1.56
N VAL A 127 4.14 8.96 -2.81
CA VAL A 127 3.29 7.98 -3.50
C VAL A 127 4.09 6.81 -4.09
N SER A 128 3.56 5.59 -3.98
CA SER A 128 4.23 4.39 -4.49
C SER A 128 4.37 4.36 -6.02
N GLY A 129 3.51 5.07 -6.74
CA GLY A 129 3.51 5.11 -8.20
C GLY A 129 4.64 5.95 -8.81
N LEU A 130 5.36 6.71 -7.98
CA LEU A 130 6.51 7.52 -8.40
C LEU A 130 7.83 6.95 -7.84
N LEU A 131 7.81 5.75 -7.27
CA LEU A 131 9.04 5.04 -6.89
C LEU A 131 9.78 4.61 -8.15
N THR A 132 11.10 4.79 -8.14
CA THR A 132 11.96 4.43 -9.25
C THR A 132 12.57 3.04 -9.07
N GLY A 133 13.12 2.49 -10.14
CA GLY A 133 13.82 1.22 -10.11
C GLY A 133 15.03 1.28 -9.20
N VAL A 134 15.81 2.37 -9.29
CA VAL A 134 16.96 2.60 -8.40
C VAL A 134 16.55 2.61 -6.92
N ASP A 135 15.49 3.33 -6.56
CA ASP A 135 15.00 3.37 -5.18
C ASP A 135 14.54 2.00 -4.69
N LEU A 136 13.82 1.25 -5.54
CA LEU A 136 13.36 -0.09 -5.21
C LEU A 136 14.54 -1.07 -5.05
N MET A 137 15.53 -1.02 -5.93
CA MET A 137 16.70 -1.89 -5.87
C MET A 137 17.51 -1.66 -4.59
N HIS A 138 17.76 -0.41 -4.21
CA HIS A 138 18.42 -0.11 -2.93
C HIS A 138 17.64 -0.67 -1.73
N ALA A 139 16.31 -0.50 -1.70
CA ALA A 139 15.49 -1.05 -0.63
C ALA A 139 15.51 -2.59 -0.58
N LEU A 140 15.69 -3.24 -1.73
CA LEU A 140 15.81 -4.69 -1.83
C LEU A 140 17.19 -5.22 -1.45
N GLU A 141 18.26 -4.47 -1.72
CA GLU A 141 19.62 -4.82 -1.30
C GLU A 141 19.77 -4.78 0.23
N GLU A 142 19.05 -3.89 0.91
CA GLU A 142 19.00 -3.81 2.37
C GLU A 142 18.06 -4.85 3.01
N LEU A 143 17.24 -5.54 2.21
CA LEU A 143 16.27 -6.50 2.70
C LEU A 143 16.97 -7.82 3.11
N PRO A 144 16.62 -8.43 4.26
CA PRO A 144 17.22 -9.70 4.67
C PRO A 144 17.01 -10.81 3.65
N CYS A 145 18.08 -11.53 3.31
CA CYS A 145 18.06 -12.53 2.24
C CYS A 145 17.17 -13.75 2.53
N GLU A 146 16.76 -13.94 3.80
CA GLU A 146 15.78 -14.94 4.22
C GLU A 146 14.32 -14.58 3.87
N VAL A 147 14.06 -13.37 3.35
CA VAL A 147 12.72 -13.02 2.84
C VAL A 147 12.39 -13.88 1.62
N GLU A 148 11.34 -14.69 1.73
CA GLU A 148 10.98 -15.68 0.71
C GLU A 148 10.15 -15.06 -0.42
N ASP A 149 9.30 -14.09 -0.09
CA ASP A 149 8.44 -13.39 -1.04
C ASP A 149 8.53 -11.87 -0.82
N VAL A 150 8.78 -11.15 -1.91
CA VAL A 150 8.89 -9.69 -1.96
C VAL A 150 7.74 -9.17 -2.80
N VAL A 151 6.95 -8.24 -2.26
CA VAL A 151 5.85 -7.63 -2.99
C VAL A 151 6.16 -6.17 -3.28
N LEU A 152 6.25 -5.83 -4.56
CA LEU A 152 6.46 -4.48 -5.05
C LEU A 152 5.12 -3.85 -5.46
N PRO A 153 4.99 -2.52 -5.33
CA PRO A 153 3.80 -1.82 -5.78
C PRO A 153 3.78 -1.82 -7.31
N ARG A 154 2.78 -2.46 -7.92
CA ARG A 154 2.65 -2.51 -9.39
C ARG A 154 2.59 -1.11 -10.00
N SER A 155 2.03 -0.15 -9.28
CA SER A 155 1.93 1.25 -9.71
C SER A 155 3.28 1.92 -9.98
N ALA A 156 4.39 1.41 -9.43
CA ALA A 156 5.73 1.92 -9.74
C ALA A 156 6.17 1.61 -11.18
N PHE A 157 5.61 0.58 -11.82
CA PHE A 157 6.05 0.07 -13.13
C PHE A 157 5.25 0.62 -14.31
N GLY A 158 4.77 1.87 -14.22
CA GLY A 158 4.05 2.55 -15.30
C GLY A 158 2.67 1.96 -15.61
N PHE A 159 1.98 2.54 -16.59
CA PHE A 159 0.62 2.11 -16.97
C PHE A 159 0.62 0.76 -17.71
N ASP A 160 1.70 0.44 -18.43
CA ASP A 160 1.88 -0.85 -19.09
C ASP A 160 2.42 -1.95 -18.15
N GLY A 161 2.79 -1.58 -16.92
CA GLY A 161 3.30 -2.48 -15.90
C GLY A 161 4.69 -3.04 -16.21
N ARG A 162 5.45 -2.43 -17.12
CA ARG A 162 6.72 -2.99 -17.62
C ARG A 162 7.95 -2.38 -16.96
N GLN A 163 7.95 -1.06 -16.78
CA GLN A 163 9.14 -0.32 -16.36
C GLN A 163 8.78 0.85 -15.45
N THR A 164 9.67 1.13 -14.52
CA THR A 164 9.66 2.35 -13.71
C THR A 164 9.99 3.58 -14.54
N LEU A 165 9.79 4.78 -13.99
CA LEU A 165 10.01 6.05 -14.70
C LEU A 165 11.47 6.29 -15.12
N ASP A 166 12.43 5.66 -14.45
CA ASP A 166 13.86 5.64 -14.78
C ASP A 166 14.24 4.49 -15.74
N GLY A 167 13.26 3.77 -16.29
CA GLY A 167 13.46 2.77 -17.36
C GLY A 167 13.88 1.38 -16.89
N VAL A 168 13.76 1.08 -15.59
CA VAL A 168 14.14 -0.22 -15.02
C VAL A 168 12.92 -1.16 -15.01
N SER A 169 13.09 -2.40 -15.48
CA SER A 169 11.99 -3.37 -15.49
C SER A 169 11.77 -4.04 -14.13
N ALA A 170 10.57 -4.58 -13.93
CA ALA A 170 10.28 -5.40 -12.73
C ALA A 170 11.19 -6.63 -12.61
N GLU A 171 11.66 -7.19 -13.73
CA GLU A 171 12.62 -8.29 -13.75
C GLU A 171 13.99 -7.83 -13.24
N GLN A 172 14.47 -6.68 -13.69
CA GLN A 172 15.74 -6.11 -13.25
C GLN A 172 15.70 -5.76 -11.75
N VAL A 173 14.61 -5.12 -11.30
CA VAL A 173 14.39 -4.85 -9.87
C VAL A 173 14.34 -6.16 -9.08
N GLY A 174 13.61 -7.17 -9.56
CA GLY A 174 13.47 -8.44 -8.86
C GLY A 174 14.75 -9.28 -8.80
N ALA A 175 15.68 -9.09 -9.74
CA ALA A 175 16.93 -9.83 -9.80
C ALA A 175 17.92 -9.49 -8.67
N VAL A 176 17.73 -8.37 -7.96
CA VAL A 176 18.65 -7.93 -6.89
C VAL A 176 18.45 -8.67 -5.57
N HIS A 177 17.32 -9.37 -5.40
CA HIS A 177 17.00 -10.10 -4.17
C HIS A 177 16.64 -11.57 -4.48
N PRO A 178 17.12 -12.55 -3.68
CA PRO A 178 16.89 -13.98 -3.96
C PRO A 178 15.44 -14.44 -3.73
N GLY A 179 14.65 -13.67 -2.98
CA GLY A 179 13.23 -13.91 -2.75
C GLY A 179 12.38 -13.78 -4.01
N ARG A 180 11.23 -14.47 -4.04
CA ARG A 180 10.30 -14.41 -5.18
C ARG A 180 9.63 -13.04 -5.22
N VAL A 181 9.76 -12.35 -6.35
CA VAL A 181 9.15 -11.03 -6.53
C VAL A 181 7.74 -11.13 -7.11
N HIS A 182 6.83 -10.40 -6.49
CA HIS A 182 5.43 -10.27 -6.87
C HIS A 182 5.09 -8.80 -7.09
N LEU A 183 4.15 -8.53 -8.00
CA LEU A 183 3.58 -7.20 -8.19
C LEU A 183 2.12 -7.19 -7.72
N ALA A 184 1.77 -6.25 -6.84
CA ALA A 184 0.40 -6.08 -6.36
C ALA A 184 -0.08 -4.63 -6.52
N SER A 185 -1.34 -4.48 -6.89
CA SER A 185 -2.11 -3.22 -6.92
C SER A 185 -3.22 -3.18 -5.88
N THR A 186 -3.64 -4.34 -5.36
CA THR A 186 -4.86 -4.46 -4.55
C THR A 186 -4.67 -5.27 -3.26
N PRO A 187 -5.47 -4.98 -2.21
CA PRO A 187 -5.61 -5.82 -1.03
C PRO A 187 -5.85 -7.30 -1.34
N ARG A 188 -6.64 -7.60 -2.38
CA ARG A 188 -6.91 -8.98 -2.79
C ARG A 188 -5.66 -9.72 -3.29
N GLU A 189 -4.83 -9.06 -4.09
CA GLU A 189 -3.58 -9.65 -4.56
C GLU A 189 -2.60 -9.88 -3.41
N LEU A 190 -2.49 -8.92 -2.49
CA LEU A 190 -1.71 -9.09 -1.26
C LEU A 190 -2.18 -10.33 -0.48
N LEU A 191 -3.49 -10.47 -0.24
CA LEU A 191 -4.04 -11.62 0.47
C LEU A 191 -3.74 -12.93 -0.27
N THR A 192 -3.83 -12.92 -1.60
CA THR A 192 -3.54 -14.09 -2.44
C THR A 192 -2.09 -14.52 -2.27
N ILE A 193 -1.15 -13.58 -2.26
CA ILE A 193 0.28 -13.83 -2.02
C ILE A 193 0.51 -14.39 -0.61
N LEU A 194 -0.17 -13.86 0.41
CA LEU A 194 -0.04 -14.39 1.78
C LEU A 194 -0.57 -15.82 1.93
N LEU A 195 -1.61 -16.17 1.16
CA LEU A 195 -2.23 -17.50 1.17
C LEU A 195 -1.50 -18.54 0.31
N SER A 196 -0.75 -18.11 -0.71
CA SER A 196 -0.03 -19.02 -1.61
C SER A 196 1.24 -19.60 -0.96
N GLY A 197 1.06 -20.62 -0.11
CA GLY A 197 2.18 -21.37 0.47
C GLY A 197 2.95 -22.16 -0.59
N SER A 198 4.22 -21.79 -0.79
CA SER A 198 5.35 -22.52 -1.41
C SER A 198 5.05 -23.80 -2.21
N ALA A 199 4.50 -23.69 -3.42
CA ALA A 199 4.81 -24.64 -4.49
C ALA A 199 6.14 -24.22 -5.12
N ARG A 200 7.27 -24.74 -4.60
CA ARG A 200 8.55 -24.64 -5.30
C ARG A 200 8.39 -25.46 -6.60
N PRO A 201 8.64 -24.93 -7.81
CA PRO A 201 8.72 -25.80 -8.97
C PRO A 201 9.85 -26.80 -8.69
N ALA A 202 9.54 -28.09 -8.79
CA ALA A 202 10.56 -29.13 -8.70
C ALA A 202 11.62 -28.83 -9.76
N ALA A 203 12.89 -28.82 -9.36
CA ALA A 203 14.00 -28.72 -10.30
C ALA A 203 13.85 -29.83 -11.35
N PRO A 204 14.09 -29.54 -12.64
CA PRO A 204 14.04 -30.58 -13.67
C PRO A 204 15.01 -31.70 -13.30
N ARG A 205 14.49 -32.93 -13.27
CA ARG A 205 15.31 -34.15 -13.15
C ARG A 205 16.12 -34.37 -14.42
#